data_AF-A0A1B6I616-F1
#
_entry.id   AF-A0A1B6I616-F1
#
_cell.length_a   1.000
_cell.length_b   1.000
_cell.length_c   1.000
_cell.angle_alpha   90.00
_cell.angle_beta   90.00
_cell.angle_gamma   90.00
#
_symmetry.space_group_name_H-M   'P 1'
#
loop_
_entity.id
_entity.type
_entity.pdbx_description
1 polymer ?
#
loop_
_entity_poly.entity_id
_entity_poly.type
_entity_poly.pdbx_seq_one_letter_code
_entity_poly.pdbx_strand_id
1 'polypeptide(L)'
;TVKYKPEFGDWETAQVSATAQKYTLENLWCGSRYQISVTAYNSIGTGDESDVLNTRTKGSKPIIPEASRFIEVSTNSITLHLSAWSDGGCPMLYFVVEHKKKSQVEWNQVSNNVKPGGNFVVLDLDPANWYHLRVTAHNNAGFAVAEYEFATLTITGGILDY
;
A
#
# COMPACT_ATOMS: atom_id res chain seq x y z
N THR A 1 11.10 4.39 31.27
CA THR A 1 10.53 3.58 30.19
C THR A 1 9.98 4.49 29.11
N VAL A 2 9.81 3.96 27.90
CA VAL A 2 9.13 4.65 26.80
C VAL A 2 7.90 3.85 26.47
N LYS A 3 6.71 4.44 26.57
CA LYS A 3 5.48 3.83 26.10
C LYS A 3 5.16 4.34 24.71
N TYR A 4 4.68 3.48 23.84
CA TYR A 4 4.31 3.85 22.48
C TYR A 4 3.16 2.98 21.98
N LYS A 5 2.37 3.52 21.06
CA LYS A 5 1.36 2.75 20.32
C LYS A 5 1.11 3.33 18.94
N PRO A 6 0.73 2.51 17.96
CA PRO A 6 0.13 3.03 16.74
C PRO A 6 -1.22 3.69 17.06
N GLU A 7 -1.71 4.58 16.19
CA GLU A 7 -2.97 5.33 16.36
C GLU A 7 -4.16 4.45 16.75
N PHE A 8 -4.22 3.22 16.20
CA PHE A 8 -5.27 2.23 16.44
C PHE A 8 -4.74 0.92 17.04
N GLY A 9 -3.88 0.98 18.05
CA GLY A 9 -3.40 -0.20 18.76
C GLY A 9 -3.27 -0.03 20.26
N ASP A 10 -2.70 -1.05 20.89
CA ASP A 10 -2.45 -1.09 22.32
C ASP A 10 -1.10 -0.46 22.67
N TRP A 11 -0.98 0.01 23.91
CA TRP A 11 0.26 0.54 24.44
C TRP A 11 1.30 -0.56 24.66
N GLU A 12 2.46 -0.38 24.04
CA GLU A 12 3.67 -1.15 24.28
C GLU A 12 4.64 -0.35 25.17
N THR A 13 5.53 -1.05 25.88
CA THR A 13 6.54 -0.43 26.74
C THR A 13 7.93 -0.92 26.40
N ALA A 14 8.78 -0.01 25.96
CA ALA A 14 10.22 -0.22 25.84
C ALA A 14 10.94 0.11 27.15
N GLN A 15 11.78 -0.82 27.60
CA GLN A 15 12.68 -0.62 28.72
C GLN A 15 13.86 0.24 28.27
N VAL A 16 14.18 1.24 29.07
CA VAL A 16 15.28 2.18 28.80
C VAL A 16 16.18 2.21 30.03
N SER A 17 17.49 2.16 29.80
CA SER A 17 18.49 2.27 30.87
C SER A 17 18.26 3.55 31.68
N ALA A 18 18.37 3.45 33.01
CA ALA A 18 18.22 4.59 33.92
C ALA A 18 19.22 5.72 33.64
N THR A 19 20.36 5.41 32.99
CA THR A 19 21.40 6.39 32.65
C THR A 19 21.31 6.91 31.21
N ALA A 20 20.38 6.38 30.39
CA ALA A 20 20.30 6.77 29.00
C ALA A 20 19.69 8.16 28.84
N GLN A 21 20.42 9.05 28.17
CA GLN A 21 19.94 10.39 27.80
C GLN A 21 19.27 10.44 26.42
N LYS A 22 19.39 9.36 25.64
CA LYS A 22 18.80 9.21 24.32
C LYS A 22 18.35 7.76 24.12
N TYR A 23 17.21 7.58 23.46
CA TYR A 23 16.68 6.28 23.09
C TYR A 23 16.12 6.34 21.67
N THR A 24 16.40 5.31 20.86
CA THR A 24 15.83 5.14 19.53
C THR A 24 14.81 4.02 19.60
N LEU A 25 13.57 4.34 19.27
CA LEU A 25 12.51 3.36 19.17
C LEU A 25 12.54 2.72 17.78
N GLU A 26 12.66 1.40 17.73
CA GLU A 26 12.85 0.61 16.50
C GLU A 26 11.61 -0.23 16.17
N ASN A 27 11.61 -0.89 14.99
CA ASN A 27 10.53 -1.78 14.54
C ASN A 27 9.14 -1.13 14.44
N LEU A 28 9.09 0.20 14.28
CA LEU A 28 7.86 0.93 14.02
C LEU A 28 7.37 0.70 12.59
N TRP A 29 6.05 0.64 12.42
CA TRP A 29 5.44 0.53 11.11
C TRP A 29 5.70 1.79 10.29
N CYS A 30 6.10 1.59 9.04
CA CYS A 30 6.39 2.66 8.10
C CYS A 30 5.13 3.50 7.80
N GLY A 31 5.30 4.81 7.62
CA GLY A 31 4.24 5.78 7.36
C GLY A 31 3.05 5.74 8.33
N SER A 32 3.26 5.24 9.55
CA SER A 32 2.21 5.03 10.54
C SER A 32 2.26 6.11 11.62
N ARG A 33 1.09 6.49 12.12
CA ARG A 33 0.95 7.45 13.22
C ARG A 33 1.17 6.75 14.55
N TYR A 34 1.92 7.39 15.42
CA TYR A 34 2.27 6.88 16.74
C TYR A 34 2.00 7.93 17.82
N GLN A 35 1.58 7.43 18.97
CA GLN A 35 1.56 8.14 20.24
C GLN A 35 2.70 7.62 21.12
N ILE A 36 3.46 8.52 21.73
CA ILE A 36 4.65 8.18 22.53
C ILE A 36 4.64 9.00 23.81
N SER A 37 4.92 8.36 24.94
CA SER A 37 5.12 9.01 26.25
C SER A 37 6.32 8.39 26.97
N VAL A 38 6.93 9.13 27.88
CA VAL A 38 8.14 8.71 28.60
C VAL A 38 7.90 8.85 30.10
N THR A 39 8.39 7.87 30.85
CA THR A 39 8.37 7.90 32.32
C THR A 39 9.77 7.66 32.87
N ALA A 40 10.27 8.56 33.71
CA ALA A 40 11.56 8.40 34.37
C ALA A 40 11.40 7.59 35.67
N TYR A 41 12.45 6.86 36.06
CA TYR A 41 12.48 6.16 37.35
C TYR A 41 13.86 6.28 37.99
N ASN A 42 13.90 6.24 39.31
CA ASN A 42 15.12 6.22 40.13
C ASN A 42 14.97 5.18 41.25
N SER A 43 15.93 5.15 42.19
CA SER A 43 15.91 4.22 43.32
C SER A 43 14.75 4.45 44.32
N ILE A 44 14.11 5.63 44.29
CA ILE A 44 12.98 5.98 45.14
C ILE A 44 11.66 5.57 44.49
N GLY A 45 11.56 5.67 43.16
CA GLY A 45 10.37 5.24 42.43
C GLY A 45 10.29 5.78 41.01
N THR A 46 9.09 5.70 40.45
CA THR A 46 8.75 6.15 39.10
C THR A 46 8.14 7.55 39.18
N GLY A 47 8.65 8.48 38.38
CA GLY A 47 8.09 9.84 38.26
C GLY A 47 6.83 9.89 37.41
N ASP A 48 6.30 11.09 37.23
CA ASP A 48 5.13 11.32 36.38
C ASP A 48 5.43 11.01 34.90
N GLU A 49 4.37 10.66 34.16
CA GLU A 49 4.42 10.44 32.72
C GLU A 49 4.47 11.79 31.98
N SER A 50 5.28 11.86 30.92
CA SER A 50 5.36 13.04 30.07
C SER A 50 4.06 13.28 29.29
N ASP A 51 3.92 14.47 28.72
CA ASP A 51 2.94 14.71 27.66
C ASP A 51 3.09 13.69 26.51
N VAL A 52 1.96 13.35 25.89
CA VAL A 52 1.93 12.42 24.76
C VAL A 52 2.38 13.14 23.48
N LEU A 53 3.49 12.67 22.91
CA LEU A 53 3.96 13.06 21.60
C LEU A 53 3.17 12.31 20.52
N ASN A 54 2.47 13.05 19.67
CA ASN A 54 1.84 12.53 18.46
C ASN A 54 2.78 12.76 17.27
N THR A 55 3.18 11.68 16.59
CA THR A 55 4.13 11.75 15.48
C THR A 55 3.80 10.71 14.40
N ARG A 56 4.52 10.75 13.27
CA ARG A 56 4.40 9.78 12.19
C ARG A 56 5.78 9.33 11.73
N THR A 57 5.95 8.04 11.52
CA THR A 57 7.14 7.52 10.84
C THR A 57 7.17 8.01 9.39
N LYS A 58 8.37 8.02 8.79
CA LYS A 58 8.54 8.41 7.38
C LYS A 58 7.85 7.41 6.45
N GLY A 59 7.56 7.88 5.24
CA GLY A 59 6.91 7.11 4.18
C GLY A 59 5.44 7.45 3.99
N SER A 60 4.88 7.03 2.85
CA SER A 60 3.52 7.33 2.43
C SER A 60 2.83 6.10 1.85
N LYS A 61 1.52 6.22 1.62
CA LYS A 61 0.77 5.22 0.84
C LYS A 61 1.36 5.06 -0.57
N PRO A 62 1.06 3.96 -1.28
CA PRO A 62 1.54 3.76 -2.64
C PRO A 62 1.14 4.90 -3.58
N ILE A 63 1.97 5.13 -4.60
CA ILE A 63 1.77 6.17 -5.61
C ILE A 63 1.37 5.52 -6.93
N ILE A 64 0.27 6.02 -7.48
CA ILE A 64 -0.37 5.50 -8.69
C ILE A 64 0.52 5.80 -9.91
N PRO A 65 0.82 4.81 -10.77
CA PRO A 65 1.53 5.02 -12.01
C PRO A 65 0.61 5.50 -13.14
N GLU A 66 1.21 6.10 -14.17
CA GLU A 66 0.56 6.32 -15.46
C GLU A 66 0.20 4.98 -16.13
N ALA A 67 -0.94 4.94 -16.82
CA ALA A 67 -1.45 3.73 -17.46
C ALA A 67 -0.43 3.13 -18.44
N SER A 68 0.25 3.97 -19.22
CA SER A 68 1.24 3.55 -20.24
C SER A 68 2.49 2.86 -19.67
N ARG A 69 2.79 3.06 -18.38
CA ARG A 69 3.89 2.37 -17.70
C ARG A 69 3.44 1.11 -16.97
N PHE A 70 2.14 0.98 -16.75
CA PHE A 70 1.55 -0.03 -15.89
C PHE A 70 0.85 -1.14 -16.67
N ILE A 71 0.18 -0.80 -17.78
CA ILE A 71 -0.69 -1.71 -18.52
C ILE A 71 -0.13 -1.92 -19.92
N GLU A 72 0.17 -3.17 -20.23
CA GLU A 72 0.44 -3.64 -21.58
C GLU A 72 -0.77 -4.47 -22.04
N VAL A 73 -1.32 -4.13 -23.21
CA VAL A 73 -2.58 -4.70 -23.69
C VAL A 73 -2.33 -5.71 -24.79
N SER A 74 -3.05 -6.83 -24.74
CA SER A 74 -3.10 -7.85 -25.79
C SER A 74 -4.53 -8.06 -26.29
N THR A 75 -4.70 -9.02 -27.19
CA THR A 75 -5.98 -9.39 -27.80
C THR A 75 -6.97 -9.96 -26.79
N ASN A 76 -6.52 -10.75 -25.81
CA ASN A 76 -7.40 -11.41 -24.84
C ASN A 76 -6.90 -11.32 -23.39
N SER A 77 -5.96 -10.41 -23.14
CA SER A 77 -5.30 -10.27 -21.85
C SER A 77 -4.69 -8.89 -21.68
N ILE A 78 -4.31 -8.57 -20.44
CA ILE A 78 -3.40 -7.46 -20.14
C ILE A 78 -2.28 -7.97 -19.23
N THR A 79 -1.10 -7.39 -19.39
CA THR A 79 0.03 -7.55 -18.48
C THR A 79 0.16 -6.29 -17.62
N LEU A 80 0.16 -6.45 -16.31
CA LEU A 80 0.35 -5.39 -15.32
C LEU A 80 1.80 -5.39 -14.85
N HIS A 81 2.53 -4.30 -15.11
CA HIS A 81 3.89 -4.10 -14.63
C HIS A 81 3.87 -3.53 -13.20
N LEU A 82 3.81 -4.41 -12.19
CA LEU A 82 3.59 -4.01 -10.80
C LEU A 82 4.71 -3.11 -10.25
N SER A 83 5.92 -3.22 -10.79
CA SER A 83 7.06 -2.35 -10.45
C SER A 83 6.89 -0.89 -10.90
N ALA A 84 5.88 -0.58 -11.72
CA ALA A 84 5.55 0.80 -12.08
C ALA A 84 5.02 1.60 -10.89
N TRP A 85 4.38 0.95 -9.92
CA TRP A 85 3.94 1.59 -8.69
C TRP A 85 5.14 1.99 -7.82
N SER A 86 5.14 3.23 -7.33
CA SER A 86 6.08 3.61 -6.28
C SER A 86 5.49 3.29 -4.92
N ASP A 87 6.30 2.73 -4.04
CA ASP A 87 5.91 2.28 -2.71
C ASP A 87 5.83 3.42 -1.67
N GLY A 88 6.18 4.66 -2.06
CA GLY A 88 6.15 5.82 -1.17
C GLY A 88 7.14 5.72 -0.01
N GLY A 89 8.19 4.90 -0.13
CA GLY A 89 9.18 4.64 0.93
C GLY A 89 8.72 3.63 1.99
N CYS A 90 7.56 2.99 1.80
CA CYS A 90 7.10 1.88 2.62
C CYS A 90 6.90 0.64 1.75
N PRO A 91 7.54 -0.50 2.06
CA PRO A 91 7.47 -1.69 1.21
C PRO A 91 6.05 -2.07 0.83
N MET A 92 5.84 -2.29 -0.46
CA MET A 92 4.57 -2.78 -0.99
C MET A 92 4.27 -4.17 -0.40
N LEU A 93 3.02 -4.41 0.01
CA LEU A 93 2.60 -5.68 0.62
C LEU A 93 1.89 -6.58 -0.40
N TYR A 94 0.87 -6.06 -1.07
CA TYR A 94 0.10 -6.77 -2.08
C TYR A 94 -0.76 -5.81 -2.90
N PHE A 95 -1.33 -6.33 -3.99
CA PHE A 95 -2.34 -5.67 -4.79
C PHE A 95 -3.63 -6.49 -4.84
N VAL A 96 -4.76 -5.77 -4.90
CA VAL A 96 -6.07 -6.30 -5.31
C VAL A 96 -6.31 -5.84 -6.74
N VAL A 97 -6.64 -6.77 -7.63
CA VAL A 97 -6.85 -6.52 -9.06
C VAL A 97 -8.25 -6.96 -9.43
N GLU A 98 -9.00 -6.04 -10.01
CA GLU A 98 -10.38 -6.24 -10.43
C GLU A 98 -10.58 -5.65 -11.83
N HIS A 99 -11.46 -6.26 -12.63
CA HIS A 99 -11.87 -5.67 -13.91
C HIS A 99 -13.36 -5.85 -14.16
N LYS A 100 -13.88 -5.07 -15.08
CA LYS A 100 -15.21 -5.26 -15.65
C LYS A 100 -15.24 -4.76 -17.08
N LYS A 101 -16.11 -5.33 -17.90
CA LYS A 101 -16.40 -4.72 -19.21
C LYS A 101 -17.03 -3.35 -18.98
N LYS A 102 -16.80 -2.41 -19.89
CA LYS A 102 -17.40 -1.06 -19.84
C LYS A 102 -18.93 -1.08 -19.79
N SER A 103 -19.56 -2.12 -20.37
CA SER A 103 -21.00 -2.35 -20.33
C SER A 103 -21.52 -2.94 -19.02
N GLN A 104 -20.64 -3.37 -18.11
CA GLN A 104 -20.99 -4.02 -16.85
C GLN A 104 -20.86 -3.06 -15.67
N VAL A 105 -21.72 -3.27 -14.66
CA VAL A 105 -21.70 -2.49 -13.42
C VAL A 105 -20.77 -3.16 -12.38
N GLU A 106 -20.93 -4.47 -12.22
CA GLU A 106 -20.22 -5.27 -11.21
C GLU A 106 -18.76 -5.51 -11.58
N TRP A 107 -17.90 -5.49 -10.55
CA TRP A 107 -16.47 -5.77 -10.67
C TRP A 107 -16.21 -7.27 -10.51
N ASN A 108 -15.36 -7.82 -11.37
CA ASN A 108 -14.82 -9.17 -11.23
C ASN A 108 -13.46 -9.08 -10.53
N GLN A 109 -13.35 -9.70 -9.35
CA GLN A 109 -12.07 -9.78 -8.65
C GLN A 109 -11.20 -10.89 -9.26
N VAL A 110 -10.08 -10.49 -9.86
CA VAL A 110 -9.09 -11.41 -10.42
C VAL A 110 -8.25 -12.02 -9.31
N SER A 111 -7.79 -11.18 -8.39
CA SER A 111 -6.99 -11.59 -7.24
C SER A 111 -7.04 -10.51 -6.15
N ASN A 112 -7.00 -10.93 -4.90
CA ASN A 112 -6.95 -10.05 -3.73
C ASN A 112 -5.58 -10.04 -3.03
N ASN A 113 -4.57 -10.71 -3.59
CA ASN A 113 -3.26 -10.87 -2.94
C ASN A 113 -2.12 -11.04 -3.94
N VAL A 114 -2.13 -10.24 -5.01
CA VAL A 114 -1.03 -10.23 -6.00
C VAL A 114 0.23 -9.73 -5.32
N LYS A 115 1.32 -10.49 -5.42
CA LYS A 115 2.60 -10.15 -4.78
C LYS A 115 3.31 -9.03 -5.56
N PRO A 116 4.00 -8.12 -4.85
CA PRO A 116 4.76 -7.06 -5.50
C PRO A 116 6.01 -7.60 -6.20
N GLY A 117 6.49 -6.83 -7.18
CA GLY A 117 7.67 -7.17 -7.97
C GLY A 117 7.33 -8.10 -9.13
N GLY A 118 7.52 -7.60 -10.35
CA GLY A 118 7.29 -8.36 -11.58
C GLY A 118 5.99 -8.01 -12.30
N ASN A 119 5.58 -8.93 -13.18
CA ASN A 119 4.41 -8.79 -14.03
C ASN A 119 3.27 -9.67 -13.52
N PHE A 120 2.04 -9.18 -13.63
CA PHE A 120 0.82 -9.96 -13.35
C PHE A 120 -0.11 -9.92 -14.57
N VAL A 121 -0.55 -11.08 -15.05
CA VAL A 121 -1.35 -11.17 -16.28
C VAL A 121 -2.82 -11.43 -15.91
N VAL A 122 -3.71 -10.60 -16.44
CA VAL A 122 -5.16 -10.84 -16.42
C VAL A 122 -5.53 -11.49 -17.75
N LEU A 123 -6.07 -12.71 -17.69
CA LEU A 123 -6.41 -13.54 -18.85
C LEU A 123 -7.92 -13.52 -19.13
N ASP A 124 -8.33 -14.25 -20.17
CA ASP A 124 -9.72 -14.53 -20.51
C ASP A 124 -10.58 -13.27 -20.74
N LEU A 125 -9.96 -12.22 -21.28
CA LEU A 125 -10.66 -11.03 -21.76
C LEU A 125 -11.13 -11.26 -23.20
N ASP A 126 -12.33 -10.76 -23.51
CA ASP A 126 -12.81 -10.79 -24.89
C ASP A 126 -12.04 -9.79 -25.77
N PRO A 127 -11.63 -10.19 -26.99
CA PRO A 127 -11.04 -9.29 -27.98
C PRO A 127 -11.97 -8.15 -28.39
N ALA A 128 -11.39 -7.04 -28.82
CA ALA A 128 -12.13 -5.87 -29.29
C ALA A 128 -13.23 -5.42 -28.30
N ASN A 129 -12.91 -5.36 -27.01
CA ASN A 129 -13.82 -4.90 -25.96
C ASN A 129 -13.16 -3.87 -25.04
N TRP A 130 -13.95 -2.92 -24.57
CA TRP A 130 -13.57 -1.94 -23.56
C TRP A 130 -13.77 -2.48 -22.16
N TYR A 131 -12.81 -2.21 -21.28
CA TYR A 131 -12.79 -2.62 -19.89
C TYR A 131 -12.41 -1.46 -18.98
N HIS A 132 -12.92 -1.52 -17.75
CA HIS A 132 -12.34 -0.81 -16.62
C HIS A 132 -11.48 -1.79 -15.81
N LEU A 133 -10.31 -1.33 -15.41
CA LEU A 133 -9.39 -1.99 -14.49
C LEU A 133 -9.37 -1.20 -13.19
N ARG A 134 -9.54 -1.86 -12.06
CA ARG A 134 -9.32 -1.29 -10.74
C ARG A 134 -8.20 -2.05 -10.03
N VAL A 135 -7.22 -1.31 -9.54
CA VAL A 135 -6.08 -1.86 -8.80
C VAL A 135 -5.93 -1.12 -7.50
N THR A 136 -5.97 -1.85 -6.39
CA THR A 136 -5.69 -1.31 -5.06
C THR A 136 -4.33 -1.82 -4.60
N ALA A 137 -3.39 -0.90 -4.36
CA ALA A 137 -2.06 -1.22 -3.84
C ALA A 137 -2.02 -0.93 -2.33
N HIS A 138 -1.44 -1.84 -1.55
CA HIS A 138 -1.37 -1.75 -0.09
C HIS A 138 0.06 -1.71 0.44
N ASN A 139 0.34 -0.82 1.39
CA ASN A 139 1.54 -0.83 2.22
C ASN A 139 1.18 -0.47 3.69
N ASN A 140 2.17 -0.44 4.58
CA ASN A 140 1.94 -0.11 6.00
C ASN A 140 1.43 1.32 6.24
N ALA A 141 1.63 2.24 5.29
CA ALA A 141 1.15 3.62 5.38
C ALA A 141 -0.30 3.79 4.87
N GLY A 142 -0.91 2.71 4.37
CA GLY A 142 -2.28 2.68 3.86
C GLY A 142 -2.38 2.08 2.47
N PHE A 143 -3.37 2.53 1.70
CA PHE A 143 -3.62 2.02 0.35
C PHE A 143 -3.93 3.15 -0.63
N ALA A 144 -3.76 2.85 -1.91
CA ALA A 144 -4.16 3.72 -3.02
C ALA A 144 -4.91 2.91 -4.06
N VAL A 145 -6.01 3.47 -4.57
CA VAL A 145 -6.87 2.86 -5.58
C VAL A 145 -6.63 3.61 -6.90
N ALA A 146 -6.30 2.86 -7.95
CA ALA A 146 -6.21 3.35 -9.31
C ALA A 146 -7.31 2.71 -10.16
N GLU A 147 -7.99 3.51 -10.96
CA GLU A 147 -8.93 3.04 -11.98
C GLU A 147 -8.45 3.48 -13.35
N TYR A 148 -8.41 2.54 -14.29
CA TYR A 148 -7.96 2.75 -15.66
C TYR A 148 -9.03 2.24 -16.63
N GLU A 149 -9.09 2.83 -17.83
CA GLU A 149 -9.84 2.30 -18.95
C GLU A 149 -8.86 1.78 -20.01
N PHE A 150 -9.13 0.61 -20.58
CA PHE A 150 -8.36 0.04 -21.68
C PHE A 150 -9.28 -0.72 -22.63
N ALA A 151 -8.82 -0.93 -23.86
CA ALA A 151 -9.49 -1.74 -24.86
C ALA A 151 -8.58 -2.88 -25.31
N THR A 152 -9.04 -4.12 -25.21
CA THR A 152 -8.31 -5.26 -25.77
C THR A 152 -8.15 -5.12 -27.28
N LEU A 153 -7.04 -5.63 -27.81
CA LEU A 153 -6.80 -5.58 -29.24
C LEU A 153 -7.85 -6.42 -30.00
N THR A 154 -8.03 -6.12 -31.28
CA THR A 154 -8.81 -6.98 -32.17
C THR A 154 -8.13 -8.34 -32.33
N ILE A 155 -8.85 -9.31 -32.91
CA ILE A 155 -8.29 -10.63 -33.23
C ILE A 155 -7.08 -10.56 -34.19
N THR A 156 -6.92 -9.46 -34.91
CA THR A 156 -5.78 -9.19 -35.80
C THR A 156 -4.68 -8.35 -35.14
N GLY A 157 -4.82 -8.03 -33.85
CA GLY A 157 -3.86 -7.19 -33.11
C GLY A 157 -4.05 -5.68 -33.32
N GLY A 158 -5.14 -5.25 -33.94
CA GLY A 158 -5.47 -3.83 -34.12
C GLY A 158 -5.99 -3.17 -32.85
N ILE A 159 -5.88 -1.85 -32.77
CA ILE A 159 -6.45 -1.05 -31.68
C ILE A 159 -7.91 -0.73 -32.00
N LEU A 160 -8.77 -0.63 -30.98
CA LEU A 160 -10.13 -0.13 -31.11
C LEU A 160 -10.15 1.39 -31.20
N ASP A 161 -10.84 1.92 -32.21
CA ASP A 161 -11.11 3.36 -32.29
C ASP A 161 -12.15 3.79 -31.23
N TYR A 162 -12.04 5.05 -30.81
CA TYR A 162 -12.89 5.68 -29.78
C TYR A 162 -14.21 6.17 -30.34
#